data_AF-A0A961D6C6-F1
#
_entry.id   AF-A0A961D6C6-F1
#
_cell.length_a   1.000
_cell.length_b   1.000
_cell.length_c   1.000
_cell.angle_alpha   90.00
_cell.angle_beta   90.00
_cell.angle_gamma   90.00
#
_symmetry.space_group_name_H-M   'P 1'
#
loop_
_entity.id
_entity.type
_entity.pdbx_description
1 polymer ?
#
loop_
_entity_poly.entity_id
_entity_poly.type
_entity_poly.pdbx_seq_one_letter_code
_entity_poly.pdbx_strand_id
1 'polypeptide(L)'
;MQPSARLLALVLGALLVSPLVAETPLPLTLQSRSSTNRVTLVKEQWLPSRTAIIVCDMWDLHHCKNAVIREGEMAPRFNEVLEKARNEGVLIIHAPSSCMKAYEGTPARERARSAPAAARLPDKIGEWCKVIPSEELNVYPLDQTDGGEDDDPAEHAKWAAELTAKGLNPRAPWTKQIDVLRIDQEKDAISDNGVEIWNLLESRHIDNVILMGVHLNMCVSGRPFGLRQMAKNGKHVVLMRDMTDTMYNPVRWPFVSHVQGTARFVEHVERLICPSITSDQFIGGKPFAFSDATAGKKRMQIILLGDSTTEAGIPKKMAPSEPQFEDTVRIQLARQKDLPPCDVYNEGVSGEYIRRLLDTRYDKAFKTKPQADYIFIRYGLNDASKVKDFKNQFPKDFHELLERLRKDHPKAMLIPMTAIPYALDNLHEDINALIKQIAAEEKLTLFDIAPRYIAELKKNPDGLNYRRFPLSKIPEDLRAFATPYIVPEPNDPKVVVLDNRLDGIFGHLPGWAGDRHPNLAGYNVIADETAKWLAPVIRSQLGKAK
;
A
#
# COMPACT_ATOMS: atom_id res chain seq x y z
N MET A 1 -71.17 -42.19 58.71
CA MET A 1 -70.22 -42.87 57.80
C MET A 1 -70.37 -42.29 56.40
N GLN A 2 -69.45 -41.42 55.97
CA GLN A 2 -69.29 -41.01 54.57
C GLN A 2 -67.82 -40.57 54.36
N PRO A 3 -67.14 -41.01 53.29
CA PRO A 3 -65.82 -40.51 52.93
C PRO A 3 -65.94 -39.30 52.00
N SER A 4 -65.09 -38.29 52.20
CA SER A 4 -64.95 -37.12 51.32
C SER A 4 -63.87 -37.39 50.26
N ALA A 5 -64.26 -37.25 48.99
CA ALA A 5 -63.36 -37.31 47.86
C ALA A 5 -62.55 -36.01 47.76
N ARG A 6 -61.22 -36.11 47.62
CA ARG A 6 -60.35 -35.00 47.19
C ARG A 6 -59.83 -35.29 45.79
N LEU A 7 -60.23 -34.45 44.85
CA LEU A 7 -59.79 -34.41 43.46
C LEU A 7 -58.38 -33.79 43.43
N LEU A 8 -57.38 -34.53 42.91
CA LEU A 8 -56.04 -34.00 42.66
C LEU A 8 -56.00 -33.47 41.21
N ALA A 9 -55.86 -32.16 41.04
CA ALA A 9 -55.66 -31.55 39.73
C ALA A 9 -54.17 -31.61 39.34
N LEU A 10 -53.86 -32.30 38.26
CA LEU A 10 -52.53 -32.36 37.65
C LEU A 10 -52.41 -31.20 36.64
N VAL A 11 -51.57 -30.21 36.92
CA VAL A 11 -51.24 -29.13 35.96
C VAL A 11 -50.03 -29.58 35.14
N LEU A 12 -50.25 -29.97 33.87
CA LEU A 12 -49.18 -30.15 32.90
C LEU A 12 -48.74 -28.77 32.38
N GLY A 13 -47.55 -28.33 32.78
CA GLY A 13 -46.88 -27.18 32.16
C GLY A 13 -46.30 -27.57 30.79
N ALA A 14 -46.82 -27.00 29.71
CA ALA A 14 -46.26 -27.14 28.38
C ALA A 14 -44.96 -26.33 28.28
N LEU A 15 -43.81 -27.01 28.22
CA LEU A 15 -42.53 -26.44 27.82
C LEU A 15 -42.58 -26.10 26.32
N LEU A 16 -42.82 -24.83 26.00
CA LEU A 16 -42.62 -24.29 24.66
C LEU A 16 -41.11 -24.23 24.39
N VAL A 17 -40.57 -25.28 23.77
CA VAL A 17 -39.24 -25.24 23.16
C VAL A 17 -39.38 -24.48 21.85
N SER A 18 -39.10 -23.18 21.87
CA SER A 18 -38.92 -22.40 20.63
C SER A 18 -37.74 -23.00 19.87
N PRO A 19 -37.88 -23.36 18.58
CA PRO A 19 -36.75 -23.84 17.81
C PRO A 19 -35.72 -22.70 17.70
N LEU A 20 -34.50 -22.94 18.16
CA LEU A 20 -33.36 -22.10 17.81
C LEU A 20 -33.24 -22.15 16.28
N VAL A 21 -33.60 -21.06 15.60
CA VAL A 21 -33.24 -20.90 14.19
C VAL A 21 -31.72 -20.87 14.14
N ALA A 22 -31.12 -21.87 13.50
CA ALA A 22 -29.67 -21.89 13.30
C ALA A 22 -29.29 -20.66 12.46
N GLU A 23 -28.43 -19.80 13.02
CA GLU A 23 -27.95 -18.64 12.29
C GLU A 23 -27.04 -19.08 11.14
N THR A 24 -27.16 -18.41 10.00
CA THR A 24 -26.29 -18.66 8.84
C THR A 24 -24.96 -17.94 9.04
N PRO A 25 -23.81 -18.64 9.07
CA PRO A 25 -22.52 -17.99 9.21
C PRO A 25 -22.18 -17.10 8.00
N LEU A 26 -21.44 -16.02 8.26
CA LEU A 26 -20.87 -15.12 7.26
C LEU A 26 -19.63 -15.77 6.63
N PRO A 27 -19.64 -16.10 5.33
CA PRO A 27 -18.47 -16.64 4.65
C PRO A 27 -17.49 -15.51 4.31
N LEU A 28 -16.34 -15.48 4.96
CA LEU A 28 -15.34 -14.45 4.76
C LEU A 28 -14.03 -15.03 4.19
N THR A 29 -13.38 -14.27 3.33
CA THR A 29 -12.00 -14.51 2.88
C THR A 29 -11.13 -13.38 3.37
N LEU A 30 -10.34 -13.69 4.40
CA LEU A 30 -9.43 -12.78 5.08
C LEU A 30 -8.10 -12.72 4.31
N GLN A 31 -7.57 -11.52 4.15
CA GLN A 31 -6.29 -11.24 3.52
C GLN A 31 -5.26 -10.79 4.55
N SER A 32 -4.11 -11.44 4.59
CA SER A 32 -2.94 -11.02 5.38
C SER A 32 -1.70 -10.98 4.50
N ARG A 33 -0.60 -10.40 5.01
CA ARG A 33 0.66 -10.30 4.28
C ARG A 33 1.86 -10.73 5.09
N SER A 34 2.82 -11.38 4.42
CA SER A 34 4.13 -11.67 4.99
C SER A 34 5.01 -10.42 5.11
N SER A 35 6.16 -10.55 5.77
CA SER A 35 7.21 -9.52 5.79
C SER A 35 7.70 -9.11 4.40
N THR A 36 7.63 -10.03 3.42
CA THR A 36 7.97 -9.79 2.00
C THR A 36 6.78 -9.32 1.17
N ASN A 37 5.71 -8.84 1.82
CA ASN A 37 4.47 -8.36 1.19
C ASN A 37 3.71 -9.44 0.37
N ARG A 38 3.95 -10.73 0.61
CA ARG A 38 3.24 -11.82 -0.08
C ARG A 38 1.86 -11.98 0.54
N VAL A 39 0.83 -11.96 -0.30
CA VAL A 39 -0.56 -12.15 0.11
C VAL A 39 -0.85 -13.60 0.50
N THR A 40 -1.56 -13.77 1.61
CA THR A 40 -2.15 -15.03 2.07
C THR A 40 -3.65 -14.83 2.29
N LEU A 41 -4.45 -15.77 1.76
CA LEU A 41 -5.91 -15.77 1.89
C LEU A 41 -6.36 -16.93 2.78
N VAL A 42 -7.22 -16.63 3.76
CA VAL A 42 -7.81 -17.62 4.68
C VAL A 42 -9.33 -17.51 4.63
N LYS A 43 -10.01 -18.64 4.42
CA LYS A 43 -11.48 -18.69 4.44
C LYS A 43 -11.96 -18.99 5.85
N GLU A 44 -12.93 -18.21 6.32
CA GLU A 44 -13.53 -18.34 7.64
C GLU A 44 -15.07 -18.26 7.57
N GLN A 45 -15.71 -18.68 8.65
CA GLN A 45 -17.17 -18.65 8.83
C GLN A 45 -17.46 -17.98 10.17
N TRP A 46 -18.01 -16.78 10.16
CA TRP A 46 -18.27 -16.01 11.38
C TRP A 46 -19.76 -16.01 11.72
N LEU A 47 -20.11 -16.28 12.97
CA LEU A 47 -21.50 -16.20 13.41
C LEU A 47 -21.92 -14.72 13.52
N PRO A 48 -23.01 -14.28 12.85
CA PRO A 48 -23.46 -12.89 12.93
C PRO A 48 -23.70 -12.42 14.37
N SER A 49 -24.30 -13.28 15.22
CA SER A 49 -24.58 -12.97 16.62
C SER A 49 -23.33 -12.72 17.48
N ARG A 50 -22.15 -13.21 17.04
CA ARG A 50 -20.85 -13.03 17.69
C ARG A 50 -19.95 -12.03 16.96
N THR A 51 -20.52 -11.24 16.05
CA THR A 51 -19.80 -10.29 15.20
C THR A 51 -20.35 -8.88 15.37
N ALA A 52 -19.45 -7.90 15.44
CA ALA A 52 -19.80 -6.48 15.37
C ALA A 52 -19.06 -5.76 14.23
N ILE A 53 -19.72 -4.79 13.62
CA ILE A 53 -19.09 -3.77 12.79
C ILE A 53 -18.97 -2.49 13.62
N ILE A 54 -17.76 -1.95 13.73
CA ILE A 54 -17.53 -0.62 14.31
C ILE A 54 -17.29 0.38 13.17
N VAL A 55 -18.15 1.40 13.11
CA VAL A 55 -18.10 2.50 12.15
C VAL A 55 -17.29 3.64 12.78
N CYS A 56 -16.03 3.76 12.39
CA CYS A 56 -15.10 4.74 12.93
C CYS A 56 -15.20 6.08 12.19
N ASP A 57 -15.59 7.15 12.90
CA ASP A 57 -15.31 8.53 12.50
C ASP A 57 -15.79 8.94 11.08
N MET A 58 -16.91 8.37 10.62
CA MET A 58 -17.60 8.81 9.39
C MET A 58 -18.38 10.10 9.65
N TRP A 59 -17.70 11.24 9.67
CA TRP A 59 -18.25 12.52 10.07
C TRP A 59 -19.02 13.28 8.97
N ASP A 60 -19.90 14.19 9.38
CA ASP A 60 -20.58 15.12 8.45
C ASP A 60 -19.64 16.13 7.79
N LEU A 61 -18.52 16.47 8.45
CA LEU A 61 -17.56 17.47 8.01
C LEU A 61 -16.14 17.10 8.43
N HIS A 62 -15.15 17.65 7.73
CA HIS A 62 -13.73 17.51 8.07
C HIS A 62 -12.96 18.78 7.71
N HIS A 63 -11.80 18.99 8.34
CA HIS A 63 -10.96 20.16 8.05
C HIS A 63 -10.33 20.11 6.65
N CYS A 64 -10.12 18.90 6.11
CA CYS A 64 -9.71 18.70 4.73
C CYS A 64 -10.93 18.53 3.82
N LYS A 65 -11.07 19.38 2.80
CA LYS A 65 -12.21 19.34 1.88
C LYS A 65 -12.25 18.04 1.06
N ASN A 66 -11.10 17.54 0.63
CA ASN A 66 -11.02 16.31 -0.15
C ASN A 66 -11.44 15.08 0.66
N ALA A 67 -11.15 15.04 1.97
CA ALA A 67 -11.65 14.00 2.86
C ALA A 67 -13.18 13.99 2.92
N VAL A 68 -13.83 15.17 3.02
CA VAL A 68 -15.31 15.26 2.99
C VAL A 68 -15.89 14.71 1.69
N ILE A 69 -15.26 15.01 0.55
CA ILE A 69 -15.73 14.53 -0.76
C ILE A 69 -15.60 13.00 -0.87
N ARG A 70 -14.45 12.44 -0.47
CA ARG A 70 -14.22 10.98 -0.45
C ARG A 70 -15.19 10.28 0.48
N GLU A 71 -15.40 10.83 1.67
CA GLU A 71 -16.34 10.27 2.63
C GLU A 71 -17.76 10.23 2.05
N GLY A 72 -18.22 11.32 1.44
CA GLY A 72 -19.52 11.37 0.77
C GLY A 72 -19.65 10.37 -0.39
N GLU A 73 -18.57 10.10 -1.11
CA GLU A 73 -18.57 9.13 -2.22
C GLU A 73 -18.71 7.68 -1.73
N MET A 74 -18.04 7.32 -0.63
CA MET A 74 -18.09 5.95 -0.11
C MET A 74 -19.32 5.67 0.76
N ALA A 75 -19.92 6.70 1.37
CA ALA A 75 -21.01 6.56 2.34
C ALA A 75 -22.23 5.77 1.83
N PRO A 76 -22.70 5.87 0.57
CA PRO A 76 -23.82 5.05 0.08
C PRO A 76 -23.51 3.56 0.11
N ARG A 77 -22.35 3.14 -0.41
CA ARG A 77 -21.90 1.75 -0.41
C ARG A 77 -21.65 1.24 1.01
N PHE A 78 -21.11 2.11 1.86
CA PHE A 78 -20.93 1.84 3.28
C PHE A 78 -22.28 1.55 3.96
N ASN A 79 -23.32 2.36 3.69
CA ASN A 79 -24.65 2.13 4.24
C ASN A 79 -25.26 0.80 3.76
N GLU A 80 -25.06 0.40 2.49
CA GLU A 80 -25.49 -0.91 2.00
C GLU A 80 -24.89 -2.07 2.80
N VAL A 81 -23.59 -1.99 3.14
CA VAL A 81 -22.92 -2.98 4.00
C VAL A 81 -23.60 -3.04 5.37
N LEU A 82 -23.84 -1.88 6.00
CA LEU A 82 -24.44 -1.83 7.34
C LEU A 82 -25.86 -2.40 7.34
N GLU A 83 -26.69 -2.05 6.35
CA GLU A 83 -28.04 -2.61 6.21
C GLU A 83 -28.01 -4.13 6.05
N LYS A 84 -27.13 -4.63 5.19
CA LYS A 84 -26.98 -6.07 4.95
C LYS A 84 -26.53 -6.81 6.20
N ALA A 85 -25.45 -6.33 6.84
CA ALA A 85 -24.91 -6.93 8.05
C ALA A 85 -25.92 -6.90 9.21
N ARG A 86 -26.63 -5.78 9.39
CA ARG A 86 -27.69 -5.62 10.41
C ARG A 86 -28.83 -6.62 10.20
N ASN A 87 -29.24 -6.85 8.95
CA ASN A 87 -30.27 -7.83 8.60
C ASN A 87 -29.83 -9.28 8.84
N GLU A 88 -28.52 -9.55 8.84
CA GLU A 88 -27.94 -10.85 9.14
C GLU A 88 -27.71 -11.07 10.64
N GLY A 89 -27.90 -10.04 11.48
CA GLY A 89 -27.78 -10.13 12.93
C GLY A 89 -26.45 -9.61 13.49
N VAL A 90 -25.61 -8.98 12.67
CA VAL A 90 -24.38 -8.31 13.10
C VAL A 90 -24.72 -7.04 13.89
N LEU A 91 -24.05 -6.85 15.02
CA LEU A 91 -24.18 -5.62 15.80
C LEU A 91 -23.47 -4.46 15.10
N ILE A 92 -24.16 -3.35 14.86
CA ILE A 92 -23.54 -2.12 14.35
C ILE A 92 -23.29 -1.15 15.51
N ILE A 93 -22.03 -0.72 15.64
CA ILE A 93 -21.59 0.27 16.63
C ILE A 93 -21.08 1.48 15.88
N HIS A 94 -21.81 2.59 15.95
CA HIS A 94 -21.38 3.87 15.43
C HIS A 94 -20.43 4.54 16.41
N ALA A 95 -19.28 5.02 15.92
CA ALA A 95 -18.28 5.68 16.74
C ALA A 95 -17.80 6.99 16.10
N PRO A 96 -18.68 8.01 15.95
CA PRO A 96 -18.30 9.34 15.49
C PRO A 96 -17.63 10.12 16.63
N SER A 97 -16.31 9.98 16.74
CA SER A 97 -15.56 10.54 17.86
C SER A 97 -15.69 12.05 17.94
N SER A 98 -15.73 12.55 19.18
CA SER A 98 -15.93 13.97 19.50
C SER A 98 -17.31 14.53 19.09
N CYS A 99 -18.26 13.69 18.67
CA CYS A 99 -19.60 14.11 18.26
C CYS A 99 -20.73 13.63 19.21
N MET A 100 -20.40 13.08 20.38
CA MET A 100 -21.39 12.42 21.24
C MET A 100 -22.57 13.30 21.67
N LYS A 101 -22.37 14.62 21.76
CA LYS A 101 -23.42 15.58 22.11
C LYS A 101 -24.65 15.50 21.19
N ALA A 102 -24.46 15.22 19.90
CA ALA A 102 -25.56 15.11 18.94
C ALA A 102 -26.47 13.89 19.18
N TYR A 103 -26.03 12.94 20.02
CA TYR A 103 -26.68 11.66 20.24
C TYR A 103 -27.18 11.46 21.67
N GLU A 104 -27.05 12.47 22.53
CA GLU A 104 -27.56 12.41 23.90
C GLU A 104 -29.07 12.13 23.93
N GLY A 105 -29.48 11.20 24.80
CA GLY A 105 -30.88 10.80 24.93
C GLY A 105 -31.41 9.89 23.81
N THR A 106 -30.62 9.61 22.77
CA THR A 106 -31.02 8.65 21.74
C THR A 106 -30.95 7.21 22.25
N PRO A 107 -31.89 6.32 21.87
CA PRO A 107 -31.83 4.91 22.26
C PRO A 107 -30.49 4.23 21.91
N ALA A 108 -29.91 4.51 20.73
CA ALA A 108 -28.59 4.05 20.32
C ALA A 108 -27.49 4.39 21.36
N ARG A 109 -27.49 5.63 21.86
CA ARG A 109 -26.47 6.10 22.81
C ARG A 109 -26.67 5.47 24.18
N GLU A 110 -27.93 5.40 24.61
CA GLU A 110 -28.30 4.80 25.89
C GLU A 110 -27.94 3.32 25.97
N ARG A 111 -28.06 2.57 24.88
CA ARG A 111 -27.66 1.15 24.81
C ARG A 111 -26.16 0.93 25.00
N ALA A 112 -25.31 1.82 24.47
CA ALA A 112 -23.88 1.75 24.72
C ALA A 112 -23.55 2.17 26.17
N ARG A 113 -24.15 3.26 26.65
CA ARG A 113 -23.91 3.79 28.00
C ARG A 113 -24.36 2.84 29.11
N SER A 114 -25.46 2.11 28.89
CA SER A 114 -26.03 1.16 29.85
C SER A 114 -25.49 -0.26 29.73
N ALA A 115 -24.53 -0.51 28.82
CA ALA A 115 -23.91 -1.81 28.68
C ALA A 115 -23.27 -2.25 30.01
N PRO A 116 -23.54 -3.48 30.49
CA PRO A 116 -22.94 -3.98 31.73
C PRO A 116 -21.41 -3.92 31.66
N ALA A 117 -20.78 -3.55 32.78
CA ALA A 117 -19.33 -3.54 32.86
C ALA A 117 -18.76 -4.93 32.56
N ALA A 118 -17.76 -4.98 31.68
CA ALA A 118 -17.05 -6.22 31.38
C ALA A 118 -16.38 -6.76 32.66
N ALA A 119 -16.43 -8.08 32.85
CA ALA A 119 -15.76 -8.74 33.97
C ALA A 119 -14.24 -8.47 33.98
N ARG A 120 -13.65 -8.28 32.79
CA ARG A 120 -12.27 -7.86 32.62
C ARG A 120 -12.20 -6.74 31.60
N LEU A 121 -11.74 -5.58 32.05
CA LEU A 121 -11.44 -4.45 31.19
C LEU A 121 -9.94 -4.49 30.83
N PRO A 122 -9.55 -4.44 29.55
CA PRO A 122 -8.15 -4.40 29.17
C PRO A 122 -7.48 -3.09 29.62
N ASP A 123 -6.21 -3.19 30.00
CA ASP A 123 -5.43 -2.03 30.41
C ASP A 123 -5.41 -0.98 29.31
N LYS A 124 -5.72 0.26 29.68
CA LYS A 124 -5.71 1.43 28.77
C LYS A 124 -6.64 1.27 27.56
N ILE A 125 -7.70 0.48 27.64
CA ILE A 125 -8.67 0.33 26.53
C ILE A 125 -9.32 1.68 26.16
N GLY A 126 -9.44 2.62 27.10
CA GLY A 126 -9.96 3.96 26.87
C GLY A 126 -8.98 4.96 26.23
N GLU A 127 -7.72 4.56 26.01
CA GLU A 127 -6.66 5.45 25.51
C GLU A 127 -6.40 5.28 24.01
N TRP A 128 -5.82 6.30 23.37
CA TRP A 128 -5.32 6.19 22.01
C TRP A 128 -4.13 5.22 21.93
N CYS A 129 -4.22 4.21 21.06
CA CYS A 129 -3.16 3.23 20.86
C CYS A 129 -2.27 3.63 19.66
N LYS A 130 -1.09 4.19 19.95
CA LYS A 130 -0.17 4.68 18.91
C LYS A 130 0.52 3.56 18.14
N VAL A 131 0.84 2.46 18.82
CA VAL A 131 1.66 1.37 18.29
C VAL A 131 1.40 0.10 19.11
N ILE A 132 1.55 -1.07 18.48
CA ILE A 132 1.58 -2.38 19.14
C ILE A 132 2.93 -3.08 18.89
N PRO A 133 3.33 -4.09 19.68
CA PRO A 133 4.67 -4.69 19.59
C PRO A 133 5.10 -5.14 18.18
N SER A 134 4.17 -5.65 17.37
CA SER A 134 4.44 -6.06 15.98
C SER A 134 4.84 -4.90 15.06
N GLU A 135 4.49 -3.66 15.40
CA GLU A 135 4.81 -2.47 14.61
C GLU A 135 6.15 -1.81 15.02
N GLU A 136 6.70 -2.08 16.21
CA GLU A 136 7.79 -1.29 16.82
C GLU A 136 9.08 -1.20 15.99
N LEU A 137 9.40 -2.26 15.23
CA LEU A 137 10.60 -2.33 14.40
C LEU A 137 10.37 -1.93 12.94
N ASN A 138 9.16 -1.50 12.57
CA ASN A 138 8.80 -1.21 11.19
C ASN A 138 8.81 0.29 10.90
N VAL A 139 9.26 0.65 9.70
CA VAL A 139 9.16 2.01 9.18
C VAL A 139 7.71 2.30 8.82
N TYR A 140 7.19 3.43 9.30
CA TYR A 140 5.84 3.86 9.00
C TYR A 140 5.71 4.15 7.49
N PRO A 141 4.67 3.64 6.81
CA PRO A 141 4.63 3.62 5.34
C PRO A 141 4.39 4.99 4.70
N LEU A 142 3.95 5.99 5.48
CA LEU A 142 3.55 7.32 5.02
C LEU A 142 4.15 8.41 5.92
N ASP A 143 4.58 9.52 5.35
CA ASP A 143 4.85 10.75 6.10
C ASP A 143 3.53 11.53 6.29
N GLN A 144 3.10 11.61 7.54
CA GLN A 144 1.88 12.29 7.97
C GLN A 144 2.19 13.47 8.92
N THR A 145 3.44 13.97 8.92
CA THR A 145 3.89 15.00 9.86
C THR A 145 3.21 16.36 9.68
N ASP A 146 2.58 16.59 8.51
CA ASP A 146 1.79 17.78 8.21
C ASP A 146 0.27 17.61 8.43
N GLY A 147 -0.15 16.48 9.01
CA GLY A 147 -1.56 16.15 9.21
C GLY A 147 -2.20 15.39 8.04
N GLY A 148 -1.52 15.26 6.90
CA GLY A 148 -1.97 14.45 5.77
C GLY A 148 -3.08 15.07 4.91
N GLU A 149 -3.29 16.38 5.01
CA GLU A 149 -4.25 17.10 4.17
C GLU A 149 -3.80 17.11 2.70
N ASP A 150 -4.71 16.79 1.79
CA ASP A 150 -4.42 16.65 0.35
C ASP A 150 -5.18 17.65 -0.53
N ASP A 151 -5.87 18.62 0.06
CA ASP A 151 -6.46 19.76 -0.64
C ASP A 151 -5.41 20.78 -1.05
N ASP A 152 -5.69 21.51 -2.14
CA ASP A 152 -4.83 22.60 -2.56
C ASP A 152 -4.82 23.70 -1.49
N PRO A 153 -3.68 24.33 -1.14
CA PRO A 153 -3.63 25.32 -0.06
C PRO A 153 -4.63 26.48 -0.21
N ALA A 154 -4.93 26.89 -1.45
CA ALA A 154 -5.94 27.92 -1.69
C ALA A 154 -7.37 27.41 -1.44
N GLU A 155 -7.65 26.17 -1.83
CA GLU A 155 -8.95 25.53 -1.55
C GLU A 155 -9.14 25.26 -0.06
N HIS A 156 -8.07 24.81 0.62
CA HIS A 156 -8.07 24.60 2.06
C HIS A 156 -8.39 25.90 2.81
N ALA A 157 -7.72 27.00 2.45
CA ALA A 157 -7.98 28.32 3.06
C ALA A 157 -9.42 28.79 2.83
N LYS A 158 -9.96 28.57 1.62
CA LYS A 158 -11.37 28.90 1.31
C LYS A 158 -12.33 28.04 2.13
N TRP A 159 -12.07 26.74 2.22
CA TRP A 159 -12.88 25.81 2.99
C TRP A 159 -12.89 26.16 4.48
N ALA A 160 -11.73 26.48 5.07
CA ALA A 160 -11.62 26.94 6.45
C ALA A 160 -12.43 28.23 6.71
N ALA A 161 -12.42 29.17 5.76
CA ALA A 161 -13.24 30.39 5.84
C ALA A 161 -14.75 30.07 5.77
N GLU A 162 -15.16 29.16 4.89
CA GLU A 162 -16.56 28.69 4.80
C GLU A 162 -17.03 28.01 6.09
N LEU A 163 -16.19 27.17 6.70
CA LEU A 163 -16.46 26.55 8.01
C LEU A 163 -16.61 27.59 9.12
N THR A 164 -15.72 28.58 9.16
CA THR A 164 -15.77 29.68 10.13
C THR A 164 -17.06 30.50 9.97
N ALA A 165 -17.46 30.80 8.72
CA ALA A 165 -18.70 31.52 8.43
C ALA A 165 -19.96 30.75 8.87
N LYS A 166 -19.88 29.42 8.93
CA LYS A 166 -20.94 28.54 9.50
C LYS A 166 -20.90 28.47 11.05
N GLY A 167 -19.99 29.18 11.70
CA GLY A 167 -19.83 29.15 13.16
C GLY A 167 -19.11 27.89 13.68
N LEU A 168 -18.42 27.15 12.80
CA LEU A 168 -17.70 25.94 13.14
C LEU A 168 -16.21 26.22 13.41
N ASN A 169 -15.57 25.35 14.19
CA ASN A 169 -14.11 25.37 14.34
C ASN A 169 -13.47 24.75 13.08
N PRO A 170 -12.71 25.50 12.27
CA PRO A 170 -12.15 24.97 11.02
C PRO A 170 -11.16 23.82 11.23
N ARG A 171 -10.60 23.65 12.44
CA ARG A 171 -9.69 22.53 12.77
C ARG A 171 -10.41 21.25 13.20
N ALA A 172 -11.67 21.36 13.61
CA ALA A 172 -12.50 20.25 14.05
C ALA A 172 -13.98 20.56 13.77
N PRO A 173 -14.39 20.60 12.48
CA PRO A 173 -15.71 21.09 12.10
C PRO A 173 -16.82 20.05 12.22
N TRP A 174 -16.49 18.78 12.39
CA TRP A 174 -17.46 17.69 12.55
C TRP A 174 -18.38 17.92 13.74
N THR A 175 -19.66 17.63 13.55
CA THR A 175 -20.69 17.76 14.59
C THR A 175 -21.43 16.47 14.87
N LYS A 176 -21.45 15.55 13.90
CA LYS A 176 -22.14 14.26 13.94
C LYS A 176 -21.56 13.30 12.89
N GLN A 177 -22.10 12.09 12.83
CA GLN A 177 -21.92 11.17 11.70
C GLN A 177 -22.63 11.72 10.44
N ILE A 178 -22.10 11.41 9.26
CA ILE A 178 -22.75 11.73 7.99
C ILE A 178 -24.17 11.13 7.92
N ASP A 179 -25.14 11.93 7.48
CA ASP A 179 -26.57 11.57 7.47
C ASP A 179 -26.92 10.41 6.53
N VAL A 180 -26.02 10.08 5.58
CA VAL A 180 -26.18 8.95 4.66
C VAL A 180 -26.16 7.62 5.40
N LEU A 181 -25.42 7.52 6.50
CA LEU A 181 -25.33 6.31 7.31
C LEU A 181 -26.49 6.26 8.30
N ARG A 182 -27.46 5.40 8.04
CA ARG A 182 -28.62 5.21 8.92
C ARG A 182 -28.20 4.57 10.24
N ILE A 183 -28.54 5.23 11.34
CA ILE A 183 -28.44 4.69 12.70
C ILE A 183 -29.81 4.13 13.10
N ASP A 184 -29.91 2.81 13.21
CA ASP A 184 -31.12 2.14 13.66
C ASP A 184 -31.24 2.24 15.19
N GLN A 185 -32.12 3.11 15.67
CA GLN A 185 -32.27 3.39 17.09
C GLN A 185 -32.70 2.16 17.91
N GLU A 186 -33.35 1.18 17.28
CA GLU A 186 -33.81 -0.03 17.95
C GLU A 186 -32.70 -1.08 18.08
N LYS A 187 -31.77 -1.14 17.12
CA LYS A 187 -30.79 -2.22 17.00
C LYS A 187 -29.35 -1.79 17.25
N ASP A 188 -28.96 -0.60 16.81
CA ASP A 188 -27.57 -0.16 16.79
C ASP A 188 -27.14 0.45 18.13
N ALA A 189 -25.84 0.62 18.31
CA ALA A 189 -25.26 1.35 19.42
C ALA A 189 -24.43 2.53 18.93
N ILE A 190 -24.26 3.57 19.76
CA ILE A 190 -23.36 4.67 19.47
C ILE A 190 -22.53 5.08 20.68
N SER A 191 -21.21 5.13 20.49
CA SER A 191 -20.24 5.59 21.49
C SER A 191 -18.88 5.82 20.80
N ASP A 192 -18.10 6.76 21.28
CA ASP A 192 -16.67 6.90 20.95
C ASP A 192 -15.75 6.51 22.12
N ASN A 193 -16.32 5.98 23.20
CA ASN A 193 -15.62 5.58 24.39
C ASN A 193 -15.20 4.11 24.32
N GLY A 194 -13.89 3.84 24.38
CA GLY A 194 -13.36 2.48 24.30
C GLY A 194 -13.85 1.54 25.40
N VAL A 195 -14.12 2.05 26.61
CA VAL A 195 -14.66 1.25 27.73
C VAL A 195 -16.10 0.84 27.46
N GLU A 196 -16.95 1.78 27.03
CA GLU A 196 -18.35 1.49 26.72
C GLU A 196 -18.49 0.52 25.55
N ILE A 197 -17.69 0.72 24.49
CA ILE A 197 -17.65 -0.21 23.36
C ILE A 197 -17.19 -1.59 23.83
N TRP A 198 -16.12 -1.69 24.61
CA TRP A 198 -15.64 -2.97 25.13
C TRP A 198 -16.70 -3.69 25.98
N ASN A 199 -17.36 -2.97 26.89
CA ASN A 199 -18.48 -3.48 27.69
C ASN A 199 -19.61 -4.02 26.81
N LEU A 200 -19.95 -3.30 25.74
CA LEU A 200 -20.97 -3.74 24.79
C LEU A 200 -20.57 -5.01 24.04
N LEU A 201 -19.30 -5.12 23.61
CA LEU A 201 -18.77 -6.32 22.96
C LEU A 201 -18.81 -7.52 23.92
N GLU A 202 -18.35 -7.36 25.16
CA GLU A 202 -18.30 -8.44 26.16
C GLU A 202 -19.70 -8.89 26.60
N SER A 203 -20.61 -7.95 26.90
CA SER A 203 -21.97 -8.27 27.35
C SER A 203 -22.82 -8.98 26.29
N ARG A 204 -22.43 -8.88 25.01
CA ARG A 204 -23.07 -9.54 23.88
C ARG A 204 -22.28 -10.74 23.35
N HIS A 205 -21.21 -11.14 24.03
CA HIS A 205 -20.35 -12.25 23.61
C HIS A 205 -19.83 -12.09 22.16
N ILE A 206 -19.44 -10.87 21.80
CA ILE A 206 -18.84 -10.55 20.50
C ILE A 206 -17.35 -10.86 20.55
N ASP A 207 -16.88 -11.75 19.68
CA ASP A 207 -15.46 -12.09 19.53
C ASP A 207 -14.87 -11.50 18.26
N ASN A 208 -15.71 -11.37 17.23
CA ASN A 208 -15.30 -10.92 15.91
C ASN A 208 -15.63 -9.44 15.72
N VAL A 209 -14.66 -8.67 15.27
CA VAL A 209 -14.82 -7.22 15.03
C VAL A 209 -14.39 -6.89 13.61
N ILE A 210 -15.29 -6.24 12.88
CA ILE A 210 -14.98 -5.65 11.58
C ILE A 210 -14.87 -4.14 11.80
N LEU A 211 -13.71 -3.58 11.53
CA LEU A 211 -13.51 -2.13 11.60
C LEU A 211 -13.56 -1.53 10.18
N MET A 212 -14.31 -0.45 10.04
CA MET A 212 -14.43 0.34 8.81
C MET A 212 -14.64 1.82 9.16
N GLY A 213 -14.36 2.73 8.23
CA GLY A 213 -14.43 4.17 8.46
C GLY A 213 -13.12 4.90 8.17
N VAL A 214 -12.99 6.13 8.67
CA VAL A 214 -11.88 7.04 8.33
C VAL A 214 -11.25 7.62 9.59
N HIS A 215 -9.98 8.01 9.64
CA HIS A 215 -8.92 7.78 8.67
C HIS A 215 -8.02 6.62 9.13
N LEU A 216 -7.62 5.73 8.22
CA LEU A 216 -7.00 4.44 8.48
C LEU A 216 -5.73 4.55 9.34
N ASN A 217 -4.84 5.44 8.94
CA ASN A 217 -3.56 5.73 9.59
C ASN A 217 -3.65 6.47 10.92
N MET A 218 -4.84 6.95 11.26
CA MET A 218 -5.10 7.71 12.48
C MET A 218 -6.19 7.03 13.28
N CYS A 219 -7.45 7.40 13.07
CA CYS A 219 -8.57 7.01 13.92
C CYS A 219 -8.84 5.51 13.90
N VAL A 220 -8.99 4.92 12.72
CA VAL A 220 -9.33 3.50 12.55
C VAL A 220 -8.26 2.61 13.21
N SER A 221 -6.98 2.96 13.08
CA SER A 221 -5.92 2.20 13.75
C SER A 221 -5.77 2.54 15.24
N GLY A 222 -5.94 3.80 15.62
CA GLY A 222 -5.44 4.35 16.89
C GLY A 222 -6.47 4.74 17.93
N ARG A 223 -7.76 4.90 17.59
CA ARG A 223 -8.81 5.21 18.58
C ARG A 223 -8.87 4.16 19.70
N PRO A 224 -9.45 4.49 20.87
CA PRO A 224 -9.70 3.53 21.95
C PRO A 224 -10.42 2.24 21.52
N PHE A 225 -11.21 2.32 20.45
CA PHE A 225 -11.92 1.20 19.84
C PHE A 225 -11.31 0.72 18.50
N GLY A 226 -10.16 1.27 18.12
CA GLY A 226 -9.50 1.03 16.83
C GLY A 226 -8.79 -0.32 16.72
N LEU A 227 -8.26 -0.62 15.54
CA LEU A 227 -7.68 -1.92 15.17
C LEU A 227 -6.62 -2.38 16.17
N ARG A 228 -5.73 -1.47 16.59
CA ARG A 228 -4.65 -1.80 17.52
C ARG A 228 -5.16 -2.20 18.90
N GLN A 229 -6.20 -1.54 19.39
CA GLN A 229 -6.83 -1.88 20.67
C GLN A 229 -7.54 -3.23 20.58
N MET A 230 -8.26 -3.49 19.49
CA MET A 230 -8.96 -4.76 19.29
C MET A 230 -7.98 -5.93 19.14
N ALA A 231 -6.95 -5.78 18.30
CA ALA A 231 -5.95 -6.81 18.03
C ALA A 231 -5.13 -7.15 19.28
N LYS A 232 -4.57 -6.14 19.97
CA LYS A 232 -3.69 -6.38 21.12
C LYS A 232 -4.43 -6.99 22.32
N ASN A 233 -5.74 -6.79 22.41
CA ASN A 233 -6.57 -7.28 23.51
C ASN A 233 -7.36 -8.55 23.14
N GLY A 234 -7.02 -9.21 22.02
CA GLY A 234 -7.47 -10.56 21.71
C GLY A 234 -8.82 -10.67 21.00
N LYS A 235 -9.38 -9.59 20.46
CA LYS A 235 -10.52 -9.69 19.54
C LYS A 235 -10.04 -10.22 18.19
N HIS A 236 -10.87 -11.03 17.54
CA HIS A 236 -10.63 -11.46 16.17
C HIS A 236 -11.05 -10.33 15.23
N VAL A 237 -10.12 -9.41 14.96
CA VAL A 237 -10.39 -8.16 14.25
C VAL A 237 -9.95 -8.22 12.80
N VAL A 238 -10.74 -7.62 11.91
CA VAL A 238 -10.38 -7.37 10.51
C VAL A 238 -10.69 -5.93 10.10
N LEU A 239 -9.92 -5.40 9.16
CA LEU A 239 -10.24 -4.17 8.44
C LEU A 239 -11.11 -4.48 7.22
N MET A 240 -12.21 -3.75 6.99
CA MET A 240 -12.86 -3.72 5.68
C MET A 240 -12.12 -2.74 4.75
N ARG A 241 -11.14 -3.24 3.99
CA ARG A 241 -10.11 -2.41 3.33
C ARG A 241 -10.61 -1.51 2.21
N ASP A 242 -11.76 -1.79 1.62
CA ASP A 242 -12.39 -0.96 0.59
C ASP A 242 -13.41 0.04 1.16
N MET A 243 -13.67 0.01 2.47
CA MET A 243 -14.52 0.95 3.20
C MET A 243 -13.71 1.78 4.21
N THR A 244 -12.56 2.28 3.75
CA THR A 244 -11.69 3.16 4.53
C THR A 244 -10.98 4.17 3.65
N ASP A 245 -10.54 5.27 4.26
CA ASP A 245 -9.73 6.32 3.66
C ASP A 245 -8.57 6.67 4.60
N THR A 246 -7.54 7.37 4.13
CA THR A 246 -6.33 7.70 4.92
C THR A 246 -6.08 9.21 4.89
N MET A 247 -5.61 9.81 5.98
CA MET A 247 -5.06 11.18 5.92
C MET A 247 -3.65 11.10 5.33
N TYR A 248 -3.51 11.37 4.04
CA TYR A 248 -2.23 11.34 3.34
C TYR A 248 -2.12 12.44 2.30
N ASN A 249 -1.09 13.28 2.44
CA ASN A 249 -0.70 14.29 1.48
C ASN A 249 0.19 13.67 0.38
N PRO A 250 -0.25 13.61 -0.90
CA PRO A 250 0.55 13.08 -2.02
C PRO A 250 1.89 13.79 -2.30
N VAL A 251 2.12 14.96 -1.69
CA VAL A 251 3.37 15.74 -1.76
C VAL A 251 4.34 15.37 -0.62
N ARG A 252 3.99 14.39 0.20
CA ARG A 252 4.84 13.82 1.27
C ARG A 252 5.24 12.40 0.94
N TRP A 253 6.31 11.91 1.57
CA TRP A 253 6.76 10.54 1.42
C TRP A 253 5.58 9.56 1.60
N PRO A 254 5.38 8.60 0.69
CA PRO A 254 6.30 8.20 -0.34
C PRO A 254 6.20 8.95 -1.66
N PHE A 255 5.35 9.98 -1.83
CA PHE A 255 5.03 10.79 -3.03
C PHE A 255 4.08 10.13 -4.04
N VAL A 256 3.21 9.23 -3.58
CA VAL A 256 2.31 8.43 -4.43
C VAL A 256 0.94 9.10 -4.56
N SER A 257 0.05 8.58 -5.41
CA SER A 257 -1.35 9.02 -5.38
C SER A 257 -2.00 8.76 -4.02
N HIS A 258 -3.07 9.49 -3.70
CA HIS A 258 -3.78 9.29 -2.44
C HIS A 258 -4.24 7.83 -2.28
N VAL A 259 -4.84 7.26 -3.33
CA VAL A 259 -5.27 5.85 -3.38
C VAL A 259 -4.12 4.87 -3.12
N GLN A 260 -2.95 5.11 -3.71
CA GLN A 260 -1.76 4.29 -3.44
C GLN A 260 -1.24 4.47 -2.01
N GLY A 261 -1.37 5.67 -1.43
CA GLY A 261 -1.06 5.93 -0.03
C GLY A 261 -1.95 5.10 0.91
N THR A 262 -3.27 5.14 0.70
CA THR A 262 -4.23 4.29 1.41
C THR A 262 -3.90 2.81 1.24
N ALA A 263 -3.62 2.36 0.02
CA ALA A 263 -3.23 0.97 -0.23
C ALA A 263 -1.97 0.56 0.54
N ARG A 264 -0.92 1.40 0.58
CA ARG A 264 0.30 1.14 1.36
C ARG A 264 0.01 1.03 2.87
N PHE A 265 -0.94 1.81 3.38
CA PHE A 265 -1.33 1.69 4.78
C PHE A 265 -2.15 0.42 5.06
N VAL A 266 -3.02 0.02 4.13
CA VAL A 266 -3.69 -1.29 4.19
C VAL A 266 -2.66 -2.43 4.23
N GLU A 267 -1.61 -2.38 3.40
CA GLU A 267 -0.54 -3.39 3.43
C GLU A 267 0.19 -3.44 4.79
N HIS A 268 0.39 -2.28 5.41
CA HIS A 268 0.94 -2.19 6.78
C HIS A 268 0.02 -2.85 7.81
N VAL A 269 -1.29 -2.59 7.74
CA VAL A 269 -2.30 -3.25 8.60
C VAL A 269 -2.26 -4.76 8.40
N GLU A 270 -2.32 -5.24 7.15
CA GLU A 270 -2.34 -6.67 6.81
C GLU A 270 -1.09 -7.44 7.22
N ARG A 271 0.04 -6.73 7.34
CA ARG A 271 1.32 -7.32 7.74
C ARG A 271 1.51 -7.33 9.25
N LEU A 272 1.03 -6.31 9.96
CA LEU A 272 1.47 -6.03 11.33
C LEU A 272 0.35 -5.90 12.35
N ILE A 273 -0.88 -5.60 11.94
CA ILE A 273 -1.99 -5.35 12.87
C ILE A 273 -3.02 -6.48 12.81
N CYS A 274 -3.65 -6.70 11.65
CA CYS A 274 -4.69 -7.70 11.50
C CYS A 274 -4.98 -8.00 10.01
N PRO A 275 -5.67 -9.10 9.69
CA PRO A 275 -6.16 -9.35 8.33
C PRO A 275 -7.20 -8.31 7.87
N SER A 276 -7.54 -8.36 6.58
CA SER A 276 -8.58 -7.51 5.98
C SER A 276 -9.59 -8.29 5.14
N ILE A 277 -10.77 -7.71 4.93
CA ILE A 277 -11.85 -8.20 4.07
C ILE A 277 -12.36 -7.07 3.16
N THR A 278 -13.29 -7.36 2.25
CA THR A 278 -13.90 -6.38 1.34
C THR A 278 -15.43 -6.39 1.41
N SER A 279 -16.03 -5.25 1.09
CA SER A 279 -17.49 -5.02 1.12
C SER A 279 -18.28 -6.00 0.28
N ASP A 280 -17.75 -6.44 -0.86
CA ASP A 280 -18.40 -7.36 -1.80
C ASP A 280 -18.65 -8.75 -1.20
N GLN A 281 -17.98 -9.09 -0.09
CA GLN A 281 -18.24 -10.32 0.66
C GLN A 281 -19.59 -10.28 1.39
N PHE A 282 -20.14 -9.08 1.67
CA PHE A 282 -21.47 -8.89 2.26
C PHE A 282 -22.55 -8.63 1.20
N ILE A 283 -22.26 -7.71 0.27
CA ILE A 283 -23.26 -7.14 -0.65
C ILE A 283 -23.05 -7.54 -2.12
N GLY A 284 -22.10 -8.44 -2.40
CA GLY A 284 -21.79 -8.91 -3.75
C GLY A 284 -21.15 -7.84 -4.65
N GLY A 285 -20.93 -8.20 -5.91
CA GLY A 285 -20.37 -7.30 -6.91
C GLY A 285 -18.85 -7.24 -6.89
N LYS A 286 -18.29 -6.03 -6.76
CA LYS A 286 -16.83 -5.78 -6.70
C LYS A 286 -16.51 -4.93 -5.46
N PRO A 287 -15.27 -5.00 -4.94
CA PRO A 287 -14.81 -4.07 -3.93
C PRO A 287 -15.00 -2.62 -4.38
N PHE A 288 -15.30 -1.74 -3.44
CA PHE A 288 -15.44 -0.31 -3.72
C PHE A 288 -14.11 0.26 -4.22
N ALA A 289 -14.22 1.19 -5.16
CA ALA A 289 -13.10 1.99 -5.64
C ALA A 289 -13.61 3.42 -5.86
N PHE A 290 -12.83 4.39 -5.38
CA PHE A 290 -13.05 5.79 -5.65
C PHE A 290 -13.03 6.08 -7.15
N SER A 291 -13.91 6.97 -7.58
CA SER A 291 -13.99 7.46 -8.96
C SER A 291 -12.86 8.44 -9.27
N ASP A 292 -12.69 8.75 -10.56
CA ASP A 292 -11.74 9.75 -11.02
C ASP A 292 -11.97 11.15 -10.41
N ALA A 293 -13.19 11.42 -9.91
CA ALA A 293 -13.53 12.70 -9.27
C ALA A 293 -12.78 12.92 -7.95
N THR A 294 -12.36 11.84 -7.26
CA THR A 294 -11.64 11.89 -5.99
C THR A 294 -10.24 11.29 -6.06
N ALA A 295 -9.79 10.87 -7.25
CA ALA A 295 -8.44 10.35 -7.48
C ALA A 295 -7.32 11.41 -7.31
N GLY A 296 -7.68 12.69 -7.22
CA GLY A 296 -6.77 13.81 -7.06
C GLY A 296 -6.19 14.33 -8.38
N LYS A 297 -5.08 15.08 -8.29
CA LYS A 297 -4.42 15.66 -9.48
C LYS A 297 -3.96 14.57 -10.43
N LYS A 298 -4.24 14.72 -11.74
CA LYS A 298 -3.76 13.81 -12.78
C LYS A 298 -2.24 13.68 -12.69
N ARG A 299 -1.77 12.43 -12.70
CA ARG A 299 -0.37 12.08 -12.52
C ARG A 299 0.23 11.63 -13.85
N MET A 300 1.41 12.12 -14.15
CA MET A 300 2.22 11.65 -15.27
C MET A 300 2.63 10.20 -15.04
N GLN A 301 2.60 9.37 -16.07
CA GLN A 301 2.86 7.94 -15.98
C GLN A 301 4.21 7.63 -16.64
N ILE A 302 5.19 7.17 -15.86
CA ILE A 302 6.56 6.86 -16.30
C ILE A 302 6.79 5.36 -16.16
N ILE A 303 7.26 4.69 -17.21
CA ILE A 303 7.66 3.28 -17.16
C ILE A 303 9.18 3.17 -17.30
N LEU A 304 9.81 2.44 -16.37
CA LEU A 304 11.21 2.05 -16.43
C LEU A 304 11.27 0.59 -16.87
N LEU A 305 11.64 0.35 -18.13
CA LEU A 305 11.69 -0.97 -18.75
C LEU A 305 13.15 -1.45 -18.87
N GLY A 306 13.42 -2.70 -18.50
CA GLY A 306 14.74 -3.27 -18.72
C GLY A 306 14.98 -4.61 -18.03
N ASP A 307 16.25 -4.91 -17.81
CA ASP A 307 16.70 -6.16 -17.19
C ASP A 307 16.95 -6.05 -15.68
N SER A 308 17.83 -6.90 -15.12
CA SER A 308 18.22 -6.88 -13.70
C SER A 308 18.76 -5.53 -13.24
N THR A 309 19.42 -4.79 -14.15
CA THR A 309 19.95 -3.47 -13.83
C THR A 309 18.84 -2.45 -13.68
N THR A 310 17.64 -2.68 -14.21
CA THR A 310 16.43 -1.86 -14.00
C THR A 310 15.60 -2.37 -12.83
N GLU A 311 15.45 -3.69 -12.65
CA GLU A 311 14.62 -4.30 -11.62
C GLU A 311 14.97 -3.86 -10.19
N ALA A 312 16.27 -3.72 -9.90
CA ALA A 312 16.80 -3.48 -8.55
C ALA A 312 16.45 -4.60 -7.54
N GLY A 313 16.43 -5.86 -8.00
CA GLY A 313 15.94 -7.00 -7.21
C GLY A 313 16.69 -7.27 -5.91
N ILE A 314 18.02 -7.14 -5.87
CA ILE A 314 18.83 -7.34 -4.65
C ILE A 314 18.61 -6.20 -3.64
N PRO A 315 18.74 -4.91 -4.02
CA PRO A 315 18.35 -3.80 -3.16
C PRO A 315 16.95 -3.93 -2.56
N LYS A 316 15.94 -4.27 -3.37
CA LYS A 316 14.55 -4.47 -2.91
C LYS A 316 14.41 -5.55 -1.85
N LYS A 317 15.22 -6.62 -1.93
CA LYS A 317 15.19 -7.72 -0.95
C LYS A 317 15.97 -7.39 0.31
N MET A 318 17.12 -6.75 0.18
CA MET A 318 18.06 -6.50 1.29
C MET A 318 17.71 -5.24 2.09
N ALA A 319 17.06 -4.25 1.45
CA ALA A 319 16.67 -2.98 2.04
C ALA A 319 15.26 -2.55 1.57
N PRO A 320 14.21 -3.35 1.84
CA PRO A 320 12.85 -3.11 1.33
C PRO A 320 12.20 -1.82 1.88
N SER A 321 12.71 -1.29 2.99
CA SER A 321 12.22 -0.05 3.62
C SER A 321 12.88 1.21 3.08
N GLU A 322 13.94 1.10 2.29
CA GLU A 322 14.63 2.24 1.69
C GLU A 322 13.96 2.65 0.36
N PRO A 323 14.11 3.92 -0.08
CA PRO A 323 13.67 4.34 -1.40
C PRO A 323 14.30 3.47 -2.50
N GLN A 324 13.46 2.82 -3.30
CA GLN A 324 13.92 2.04 -4.44
C GLN A 324 14.17 2.94 -5.66
N PHE A 325 14.62 2.36 -6.77
CA PHE A 325 14.94 3.10 -7.98
C PHE A 325 13.78 3.99 -8.46
N GLU A 326 12.58 3.41 -8.57
CA GLU A 326 11.35 4.11 -8.95
C GLU A 326 10.92 5.18 -7.94
N ASP A 327 11.10 4.92 -6.65
CA ASP A 327 10.79 5.90 -5.60
C ASP A 327 11.73 7.10 -5.70
N THR A 328 13.02 6.86 -5.96
CA THR A 328 14.02 7.92 -6.05
C THR A 328 13.77 8.82 -7.26
N VAL A 329 13.43 8.26 -8.42
CA VAL A 329 13.02 9.06 -9.60
C VAL A 329 11.82 9.95 -9.24
N ARG A 330 10.80 9.37 -8.60
CA ARG A 330 9.57 10.06 -8.21
C ARG A 330 9.82 11.17 -7.18
N ILE A 331 10.63 10.91 -6.16
CA ILE A 331 11.07 11.90 -5.17
C ILE A 331 11.79 13.07 -5.86
N GLN A 332 12.75 12.77 -6.74
CA GLN A 332 13.57 13.79 -7.40
C GLN A 332 12.74 14.69 -8.32
N LEU A 333 11.73 14.13 -9.00
CA LEU A 333 10.79 14.92 -9.79
C LEU A 333 9.85 15.73 -8.88
N ALA A 334 9.31 15.15 -7.81
CA ALA A 334 8.41 15.83 -6.88
C ALA A 334 9.06 17.02 -6.14
N ARG A 335 10.39 17.00 -5.96
CA ARG A 335 11.16 18.15 -5.43
C ARG A 335 11.09 19.38 -6.32
N GLN A 336 10.78 19.22 -7.60
CA GLN A 336 10.62 20.31 -8.56
C GLN A 336 9.14 20.71 -8.63
N LYS A 337 8.74 21.66 -7.78
CA LYS A 337 7.34 22.03 -7.52
C LYS A 337 6.54 22.50 -8.75
N ASP A 338 7.22 22.86 -9.83
CA ASP A 338 6.61 23.27 -11.09
C ASP A 338 6.25 22.09 -12.00
N LEU A 339 6.72 20.88 -11.70
CA LEU A 339 6.39 19.67 -12.45
C LEU A 339 5.10 19.02 -11.93
N PRO A 340 4.31 18.36 -12.81
CA PRO A 340 3.16 17.60 -12.38
C PRO A 340 3.60 16.39 -11.53
N PRO A 341 2.75 15.92 -10.60
CA PRO A 341 3.01 14.68 -9.89
C PRO A 341 3.12 13.51 -10.87
N CYS A 342 3.87 12.47 -10.49
CA CYS A 342 4.09 11.31 -11.35
C CYS A 342 3.99 9.98 -10.60
N ASP A 343 3.64 8.94 -11.34
CA ASP A 343 3.78 7.55 -10.94
C ASP A 343 4.87 6.91 -11.80
N VAL A 344 5.74 6.14 -11.15
CA VAL A 344 6.89 5.50 -11.79
C VAL A 344 6.75 3.99 -11.61
N TYR A 345 6.58 3.27 -12.72
CA TYR A 345 6.45 1.81 -12.74
C TYR A 345 7.78 1.19 -13.15
N ASN A 346 8.37 0.41 -12.26
CA ASN A 346 9.55 -0.38 -12.56
C ASN A 346 9.13 -1.73 -13.15
N GLU A 347 9.31 -1.87 -14.46
CA GLU A 347 9.06 -3.09 -15.23
C GLU A 347 10.38 -3.75 -15.63
N GLY A 348 11.40 -3.70 -14.75
CA GLY A 348 12.64 -4.44 -14.93
C GLY A 348 12.50 -5.91 -14.49
N VAL A 349 13.13 -6.85 -15.21
CA VAL A 349 13.16 -8.28 -14.82
C VAL A 349 14.55 -8.89 -14.98
N SER A 350 15.04 -9.55 -13.93
CA SER A 350 16.33 -10.22 -13.93
C SER A 350 16.47 -11.25 -15.04
N GLY A 351 17.57 -11.14 -15.79
CA GLY A 351 17.89 -12.03 -16.89
C GLY A 351 17.00 -11.87 -18.13
N GLU A 352 16.15 -10.84 -18.18
CA GLU A 352 15.34 -10.50 -19.35
C GLU A 352 16.18 -9.88 -20.47
N TYR A 353 15.78 -10.17 -21.70
CA TYR A 353 16.29 -9.62 -22.96
C TYR A 353 15.06 -9.39 -23.86
N ILE A 354 15.16 -8.54 -24.88
CA ILE A 354 13.98 -7.99 -25.57
C ILE A 354 13.08 -9.09 -26.14
N ARG A 355 13.67 -10.08 -26.83
CA ARG A 355 12.89 -11.19 -27.39
C ARG A 355 12.09 -11.94 -26.32
N ARG A 356 12.67 -12.22 -25.15
CA ARG A 356 11.96 -12.88 -24.04
C ARG A 356 10.80 -12.04 -23.53
N LEU A 357 10.97 -10.72 -23.40
CA LEU A 357 9.88 -9.82 -23.01
C LEU A 357 8.70 -9.96 -23.99
N LEU A 358 8.98 -9.83 -25.29
CA LEU A 358 7.99 -9.85 -26.38
C LEU A 358 7.21 -11.17 -26.42
N ASP A 359 7.90 -12.29 -26.21
CA ASP A 359 7.34 -13.64 -26.30
C ASP A 359 6.55 -14.06 -25.06
N THR A 360 6.80 -13.44 -23.89
CA THR A 360 6.26 -13.97 -22.62
C THR A 360 5.38 -13.01 -21.85
N ARG A 361 5.85 -11.80 -21.53
CA ARG A 361 5.21 -10.96 -20.49
C ARG A 361 4.85 -9.55 -20.95
N TYR A 362 5.12 -9.19 -22.20
CA TYR A 362 4.88 -7.85 -22.72
C TYR A 362 3.46 -7.34 -22.41
N ASP A 363 2.43 -8.14 -22.68
CA ASP A 363 1.04 -7.77 -22.40
C ASP A 363 0.80 -7.48 -20.92
N LYS A 364 1.38 -8.28 -20.03
CA LYS A 364 1.30 -8.05 -18.59
C LYS A 364 2.02 -6.76 -18.18
N ALA A 365 3.19 -6.50 -18.77
CA ALA A 365 4.03 -5.33 -18.47
C ALA A 365 3.37 -4.00 -18.88
N PHE A 366 2.61 -4.00 -19.98
CA PHE A 366 2.10 -2.76 -20.60
C PHE A 366 0.57 -2.64 -20.61
N LYS A 367 -0.17 -3.69 -20.99
CA LYS A 367 -1.65 -3.61 -21.11
C LYS A 367 -2.36 -3.48 -19.75
N THR A 368 -1.71 -3.86 -18.66
CA THR A 368 -2.25 -3.72 -17.30
C THR A 368 -1.95 -2.37 -16.67
N LYS A 369 -1.23 -1.48 -17.37
CA LYS A 369 -0.81 -0.18 -16.85
C LYS A 369 -1.60 0.96 -17.48
N PRO A 370 -1.65 2.12 -16.81
CA PRO A 370 -2.10 3.35 -17.43
C PRO A 370 -1.29 3.69 -18.69
N GLN A 371 -1.87 4.50 -19.55
CA GLN A 371 -1.17 5.04 -20.71
C GLN A 371 0.06 5.85 -20.26
N ALA A 372 1.25 5.41 -20.66
CA ALA A 372 2.50 6.06 -20.30
C ALA A 372 2.66 7.40 -21.04
N ASP A 373 3.26 8.37 -20.35
CA ASP A 373 3.77 9.61 -20.95
C ASP A 373 5.25 9.42 -21.36
N TYR A 374 6.01 8.63 -20.61
CA TYR A 374 7.44 8.38 -20.85
C TYR A 374 7.79 6.92 -20.60
N ILE A 375 8.53 6.30 -21.51
CA ILE A 375 9.03 4.92 -21.37
C ILE A 375 10.54 4.92 -21.58
N PHE A 376 11.29 4.67 -20.51
CA PHE A 376 12.73 4.44 -20.57
C PHE A 376 13.01 2.98 -20.89
N ILE A 377 13.80 2.73 -21.94
CA ILE A 377 14.10 1.39 -22.44
C ILE A 377 15.60 1.14 -22.26
N ARG A 378 15.97 0.29 -21.29
CA ARG A 378 17.36 -0.09 -21.03
C ARG A 378 17.54 -1.61 -21.08
N TYR A 379 17.91 -2.10 -22.26
CA TYR A 379 18.25 -3.49 -22.55
C TYR A 379 19.62 -3.58 -23.24
N GLY A 380 20.12 -4.80 -23.42
CA GLY A 380 21.35 -5.06 -24.16
C GLY A 380 22.30 -6.01 -23.44
N LEU A 381 22.36 -6.00 -22.11
CA LEU A 381 23.34 -6.82 -21.37
C LEU A 381 23.04 -8.32 -21.51
N ASN A 382 21.80 -8.73 -21.22
CA ASN A 382 21.38 -10.11 -21.41
C ASN A 382 21.22 -10.44 -22.90
N ASP A 383 20.84 -9.47 -23.72
CA ASP A 383 20.72 -9.63 -25.17
C ASP A 383 22.08 -10.03 -25.76
N ALA A 384 23.15 -9.30 -25.44
CA ALA A 384 24.52 -9.59 -25.87
C ALA A 384 25.00 -10.98 -25.41
N SER A 385 24.57 -11.43 -24.24
CA SER A 385 24.94 -12.74 -23.70
C SER A 385 24.13 -13.91 -24.27
N LYS A 386 22.86 -13.70 -24.65
CA LYS A 386 21.89 -14.79 -24.91
C LYS A 386 21.39 -14.85 -26.34
N VAL A 387 21.41 -13.73 -27.06
CA VAL A 387 20.92 -13.64 -28.43
C VAL A 387 22.01 -14.10 -29.38
N LYS A 388 21.71 -15.14 -30.17
CA LYS A 388 22.58 -15.56 -31.27
C LYS A 388 22.63 -14.45 -32.32
N ASP A 389 23.83 -14.14 -32.81
CA ASP A 389 24.05 -13.04 -33.75
C ASP A 389 23.52 -11.69 -33.23
N PHE A 390 23.90 -11.37 -31.98
CA PHE A 390 23.48 -10.16 -31.25
C PHE A 390 23.51 -8.89 -32.11
N LYS A 391 24.58 -8.66 -32.87
CA LYS A 391 24.76 -7.44 -33.67
C LYS A 391 23.65 -7.22 -34.71
N ASN A 392 23.07 -8.29 -35.25
CA ASN A 392 22.00 -8.20 -36.23
C ASN A 392 20.61 -8.42 -35.61
N GLN A 393 20.49 -9.26 -34.58
CA GLN A 393 19.20 -9.63 -34.02
C GLN A 393 18.71 -8.62 -32.98
N PHE A 394 19.59 -8.04 -32.16
CA PHE A 394 19.20 -7.06 -31.15
C PHE A 394 18.52 -5.82 -31.76
N PRO A 395 19.05 -5.19 -32.84
CA PRO A 395 18.33 -4.09 -33.48
C PRO A 395 16.93 -4.48 -33.99
N LYS A 396 16.77 -5.68 -34.56
CA LYS A 396 15.46 -6.18 -35.02
C LYS A 396 14.47 -6.34 -33.88
N ASP A 397 14.91 -6.96 -32.78
CA ASP A 397 14.09 -7.14 -31.58
C ASP A 397 13.71 -5.78 -30.97
N PHE A 398 14.65 -4.83 -30.95
CA PHE A 398 14.41 -3.48 -30.45
C PHE A 398 13.38 -2.72 -31.30
N HIS A 399 13.49 -2.80 -32.62
CA HIS A 399 12.52 -2.19 -33.55
C HIS A 399 11.11 -2.78 -33.37
N GLU A 400 10.98 -4.10 -33.21
CA GLU A 400 9.70 -4.75 -32.90
C GLU A 400 9.12 -4.29 -31.54
N LEU A 401 9.97 -4.14 -30.52
CA LEU A 401 9.55 -3.58 -29.24
C LEU A 401 9.03 -2.15 -29.39
N LEU A 402 9.74 -1.29 -30.14
CA LEU A 402 9.30 0.08 -30.41
C LEU A 402 7.95 0.11 -31.14
N GLU A 403 7.75 -0.76 -32.13
CA GLU A 403 6.48 -0.87 -32.85
C GLU A 403 5.32 -1.21 -31.91
N ARG A 404 5.48 -2.23 -31.06
CA ARG A 404 4.45 -2.57 -30.06
C ARG A 404 4.21 -1.44 -29.07
N LEU A 405 5.26 -0.81 -28.56
CA LEU A 405 5.12 0.29 -27.60
C LEU A 405 4.40 1.49 -28.22
N ARG A 406 4.66 1.83 -29.48
CA ARG A 406 3.93 2.89 -30.20
C ARG A 406 2.45 2.54 -30.37
N LYS A 407 2.13 1.27 -30.58
CA LYS A 407 0.75 0.80 -30.69
C LYS A 407 0.00 0.89 -29.36
N ASP A 408 0.61 0.43 -28.29
CA ASP A 408 -0.06 0.30 -26.98
C ASP A 408 0.02 1.57 -26.13
N HIS A 409 1.02 2.42 -26.37
CA HIS A 409 1.25 3.71 -25.72
C HIS A 409 1.53 4.83 -26.75
N PRO A 410 0.56 5.16 -27.63
CA PRO A 410 0.77 6.05 -28.78
C PRO A 410 1.16 7.50 -28.43
N LYS A 411 0.98 7.90 -27.17
CA LYS A 411 1.35 9.24 -26.68
C LYS A 411 2.68 9.25 -25.92
N ALA A 412 3.26 8.09 -25.63
CA ALA A 412 4.49 8.00 -24.86
C ALA A 412 5.68 8.48 -25.68
N MET A 413 6.56 9.26 -25.04
CA MET A 413 7.92 9.43 -25.53
C MET A 413 8.72 8.17 -25.21
N LEU A 414 9.14 7.45 -26.26
CA LEU A 414 10.00 6.28 -26.14
C LEU A 414 11.46 6.75 -26.06
N ILE A 415 12.16 6.35 -25.00
CA ILE A 415 13.48 6.87 -24.65
C ILE A 415 14.44 5.68 -24.55
N PRO A 416 15.15 5.32 -25.65
CA PRO A 416 16.28 4.41 -25.57
C PRO A 416 17.31 4.97 -24.59
N MET A 417 17.79 4.13 -23.69
CA MET A 417 18.73 4.50 -22.63
C MET A 417 19.97 3.61 -22.72
N THR A 418 21.16 4.21 -22.63
CA THR A 418 22.40 3.44 -22.70
C THR A 418 22.55 2.50 -21.50
N ALA A 419 23.20 1.36 -21.73
CA ALA A 419 23.63 0.43 -20.70
C ALA A 419 24.78 1.04 -19.87
N ILE A 420 24.77 0.73 -18.58
CA ILE A 420 25.87 1.05 -17.65
C ILE A 420 26.98 -0.02 -17.74
N PRO A 421 28.21 0.29 -17.31
CA PRO A 421 29.27 -0.70 -17.18
C PRO A 421 28.84 -1.88 -16.30
N TYR A 422 28.92 -3.09 -16.85
CA TYR A 422 28.48 -4.33 -16.20
C TYR A 422 29.57 -5.39 -16.06
N ALA A 423 30.75 -5.17 -16.64
CA ALA A 423 31.93 -6.01 -16.50
C ALA A 423 33.19 -5.13 -16.48
N LEU A 424 34.29 -5.65 -15.91
CA LEU A 424 35.56 -4.94 -15.81
C LEU A 424 36.23 -4.74 -17.18
N ASP A 425 36.01 -5.67 -18.11
CA ASP A 425 36.55 -5.71 -19.48
C ASP A 425 35.59 -5.17 -20.55
N ASN A 426 34.53 -4.47 -20.11
CA ASN A 426 33.63 -3.64 -20.92
C ASN A 426 32.85 -4.33 -22.06
N LEU A 427 31.60 -4.71 -21.76
CA LEU A 427 30.58 -5.13 -22.75
C LEU A 427 29.61 -4.01 -23.16
N HIS A 428 29.64 -2.85 -22.50
CA HIS A 428 28.58 -1.84 -22.64
C HIS A 428 28.78 -0.90 -23.84
N GLU A 429 30.00 -0.71 -24.33
CA GLU A 429 30.26 0.15 -25.49
C GLU A 429 29.62 -0.37 -26.78
N ASP A 430 29.80 -1.65 -27.10
CA ASP A 430 29.20 -2.29 -28.28
C ASP A 430 27.68 -2.27 -28.23
N ILE A 431 27.10 -2.54 -27.05
CA ILE A 431 25.66 -2.43 -26.79
C ILE A 431 25.20 -0.99 -27.04
N ASN A 432 25.90 -0.02 -26.48
CA ASN A 432 25.55 1.39 -26.57
C ASN A 432 25.68 1.95 -27.99
N ALA A 433 26.61 1.45 -28.79
CA ALA A 433 26.72 1.79 -30.20
C ALA A 433 25.46 1.40 -30.97
N LEU A 434 24.95 0.17 -30.75
CA LEU A 434 23.69 -0.28 -31.37
C LEU A 434 22.49 0.53 -30.87
N ILE A 435 22.39 0.81 -29.57
CA ILE A 435 21.29 1.64 -29.02
C ILE A 435 21.31 3.05 -29.63
N LYS A 436 22.50 3.65 -29.77
CA LYS A 436 22.68 4.96 -30.41
C LYS A 436 22.27 4.94 -31.87
N GLN A 437 22.65 3.89 -32.60
CA GLN A 437 22.25 3.67 -33.99
C GLN A 437 20.73 3.59 -34.11
N ILE A 438 20.08 2.72 -33.32
CA ILE A 438 18.63 2.52 -33.34
C ILE A 438 17.90 3.83 -33.01
N ALA A 439 18.35 4.56 -31.99
CA ALA A 439 17.75 5.85 -31.63
C ALA A 439 17.86 6.88 -32.77
N ALA A 440 18.98 6.89 -33.50
CA ALA A 440 19.16 7.78 -34.65
C ALA A 440 18.28 7.37 -35.85
N GLU A 441 18.21 6.08 -36.17
CA GLU A 441 17.35 5.52 -37.22
C GLU A 441 15.87 5.86 -36.98
N GLU A 442 15.42 5.69 -35.74
CA GLU A 442 14.03 5.92 -35.31
C GLU A 442 13.74 7.38 -34.93
N LYS A 443 14.73 8.27 -35.03
CA LYS A 443 14.66 9.68 -34.62
C LYS A 443 14.14 9.88 -33.19
N LEU A 444 14.52 8.97 -32.30
CA LEU A 444 14.15 8.99 -30.88
C LEU A 444 15.11 9.88 -30.08
N THR A 445 14.61 10.45 -29.00
CA THR A 445 15.46 11.15 -28.03
C THR A 445 16.19 10.09 -27.19
N LEU A 446 17.52 10.03 -27.31
CA LEU A 446 18.37 9.13 -26.53
C LEU A 446 18.67 9.73 -25.14
N PHE A 447 18.61 8.89 -24.11
CA PHE A 447 19.17 9.22 -22.79
C PHE A 447 20.49 8.47 -22.56
N ASP A 448 21.62 9.18 -22.74
CA ASP A 448 22.96 8.60 -22.54
C ASP A 448 23.41 8.70 -21.07
N ILE A 449 23.04 7.70 -20.26
CA ILE A 449 23.36 7.62 -18.83
C ILE A 449 24.81 7.19 -18.54
N ALA A 450 25.43 6.45 -19.47
CA ALA A 450 26.72 5.81 -19.24
C ALA A 450 27.82 6.80 -18.82
N PRO A 451 28.01 7.98 -19.46
CA PRO A 451 29.03 8.94 -19.05
C PRO A 451 28.89 9.40 -17.60
N ARG A 452 27.66 9.67 -17.15
CA ARG A 452 27.39 10.09 -15.77
C ARG A 452 27.73 8.99 -14.77
N TYR A 453 27.36 7.74 -15.08
CA TYR A 453 27.62 6.59 -14.22
C TYR A 453 29.13 6.30 -14.12
N ILE A 454 29.84 6.32 -15.25
CA ILE A 454 31.31 6.15 -15.33
C ILE A 454 32.04 7.25 -14.53
N ALA A 455 31.59 8.50 -14.62
CA ALA A 455 32.17 9.60 -13.86
C ALA A 455 32.07 9.38 -12.35
N GLU A 456 31.02 8.72 -11.87
CA GLU A 456 30.89 8.38 -10.44
C GLU A 456 31.77 7.19 -10.06
N LEU A 457 31.84 6.15 -10.90
CA LEU A 457 32.76 5.02 -10.69
C LEU A 457 34.23 5.47 -10.59
N LYS A 458 34.65 6.50 -11.34
CA LYS A 458 36.03 7.03 -11.23
C LYS A 458 36.38 7.54 -9.82
N LYS A 459 35.39 7.95 -9.01
CA LYS A 459 35.61 8.40 -7.63
C LYS A 459 35.71 7.23 -6.67
N ASN A 460 34.92 6.18 -6.90
CA ASN A 460 34.92 4.95 -6.12
C ASN A 460 34.58 3.76 -7.05
N PRO A 461 35.59 3.04 -7.57
CA PRO A 461 35.41 2.02 -8.61
C PRO A 461 34.47 0.87 -8.26
N ASP A 462 34.26 0.61 -6.97
CA ASP A 462 33.44 -0.49 -6.47
C ASP A 462 32.27 0.01 -5.58
N GLY A 463 32.12 1.32 -5.44
CA GLY A 463 31.16 1.94 -4.51
C GLY A 463 29.71 1.91 -4.96
N LEU A 464 29.47 1.72 -6.26
CA LEU A 464 28.12 1.72 -6.84
C LEU A 464 27.54 0.32 -7.01
N ASN A 465 28.27 -0.71 -6.58
CA ASN A 465 27.90 -2.10 -6.79
C ASN A 465 27.76 -2.82 -5.46
N TYR A 466 26.78 -3.73 -5.36
CA TYR A 466 26.70 -4.62 -4.21
C TYR A 466 27.77 -5.72 -4.34
N ARG A 467 28.11 -6.36 -3.23
CA ARG A 467 28.92 -7.59 -3.25
C ARG A 467 27.98 -8.78 -3.25
N ARG A 468 28.22 -9.74 -4.13
CA ARG A 468 27.56 -11.06 -4.13
C ARG A 468 28.61 -12.11 -4.41
N PHE A 469 29.09 -12.74 -3.35
CA PHE A 469 30.27 -13.58 -3.42
C PHE A 469 29.99 -15.02 -2.92
N PRO A 470 30.45 -16.06 -3.63
CA PRO A 470 30.38 -17.46 -3.18
C PRO A 470 30.93 -17.66 -1.75
N LEU A 471 30.12 -18.17 -0.82
CA LEU A 471 30.61 -18.49 0.53
C LEU A 471 31.71 -19.56 0.47
N SER A 472 31.59 -20.50 -0.46
CA SER A 472 32.62 -21.51 -0.77
C SER A 472 34.00 -20.93 -1.11
N LYS A 473 34.08 -19.69 -1.59
CA LYS A 473 35.34 -18.99 -1.91
C LYS A 473 35.91 -18.15 -0.77
N ILE A 474 35.22 -18.10 0.38
CA ILE A 474 35.72 -17.42 1.57
C ILE A 474 36.51 -18.43 2.42
N PRO A 475 37.77 -18.12 2.79
CA PRO A 475 38.57 -18.94 3.70
C PRO A 475 37.80 -19.27 4.99
N GLU A 476 37.89 -20.51 5.45
CA GLU A 476 37.07 -21.02 6.54
C GLU A 476 37.24 -20.21 7.84
N ASP A 477 38.46 -19.79 8.14
CA ASP A 477 38.85 -18.96 9.27
C ASP A 477 38.27 -17.53 9.22
N LEU A 478 37.84 -17.06 8.04
CA LEU A 478 37.22 -15.75 7.87
C LEU A 478 35.68 -15.80 7.76
N ARG A 479 35.06 -16.99 7.71
CA ARG A 479 33.60 -17.13 7.50
C ARG A 479 32.75 -16.53 8.62
N ALA A 480 33.29 -16.39 9.82
CA ALA A 480 32.60 -15.74 10.94
C ALA A 480 32.22 -14.28 10.62
N PHE A 481 33.08 -13.55 9.88
CA PHE A 481 32.78 -12.18 9.43
C PHE A 481 31.65 -12.12 8.39
N ALA A 482 31.46 -13.20 7.62
CA ALA A 482 30.45 -13.29 6.58
C ALA A 482 29.07 -13.72 7.11
N THR A 483 29.00 -14.36 8.29
CA THR A 483 27.79 -15.04 8.78
C THR A 483 26.51 -14.19 8.75
N PRO A 484 26.51 -12.90 9.16
CA PRO A 484 25.30 -12.07 9.12
C PRO A 484 24.78 -11.75 7.72
N TYR A 485 25.58 -12.01 6.69
CA TYR A 485 25.35 -11.60 5.30
C TYR A 485 25.12 -12.80 4.37
N ILE A 486 25.03 -14.02 4.91
CA ILE A 486 24.78 -15.23 4.14
C ILE A 486 23.32 -15.26 3.70
N VAL A 487 23.11 -15.25 2.39
CA VAL A 487 21.83 -15.46 1.73
C VAL A 487 21.80 -16.91 1.19
N PRO A 488 20.79 -17.71 1.58
CA PRO A 488 20.62 -19.05 1.03
C PRO A 488 20.39 -19.01 -0.48
N GLU A 489 21.13 -19.83 -1.23
CA GLU A 489 20.91 -20.07 -2.66
C GLU A 489 20.99 -21.58 -2.95
N PRO A 490 20.30 -22.09 -4.01
CA PRO A 490 20.15 -23.54 -4.22
C PRO A 490 21.44 -24.36 -4.33
N ASN A 491 22.53 -23.78 -4.81
CA ASN A 491 23.79 -24.49 -5.05
C ASN A 491 24.88 -24.13 -4.04
N ASP A 492 25.11 -22.83 -3.82
CA ASP A 492 26.16 -22.33 -2.95
C ASP A 492 25.69 -21.02 -2.33
N PRO A 493 25.52 -20.95 -0.99
CA PRO A 493 25.14 -19.73 -0.30
C PRO A 493 26.05 -18.57 -0.69
N LYS A 494 25.47 -17.37 -0.77
CA LYS A 494 26.22 -16.17 -1.14
C LYS A 494 26.31 -15.21 0.03
N VAL A 495 27.45 -14.55 0.14
CA VAL A 495 27.58 -13.35 0.95
C VAL A 495 27.07 -12.18 0.13
N VAL A 496 26.04 -11.50 0.62
CA VAL A 496 25.43 -10.35 -0.06
C VAL A 496 25.47 -9.12 0.85
N VAL A 497 26.15 -8.05 0.40
CA VAL A 497 26.16 -6.75 1.08
C VAL A 497 25.96 -5.62 0.09
N LEU A 498 25.15 -4.63 0.46
CA LEU A 498 24.84 -3.49 -0.42
C LEU A 498 25.94 -2.40 -0.42
N ASP A 499 26.94 -2.50 0.45
CA ASP A 499 27.97 -1.49 0.65
C ASP A 499 29.37 -2.09 0.81
N ASN A 500 30.32 -1.26 1.25
CA ASN A 500 31.73 -1.59 1.39
C ASN A 500 32.13 -2.10 2.79
N ARG A 501 31.19 -2.43 3.68
CA ARG A 501 31.50 -2.78 5.09
C ARG A 501 32.42 -4.00 5.24
N LEU A 502 32.50 -4.84 4.22
CA LEU A 502 33.33 -6.05 4.20
C LEU A 502 34.59 -5.91 3.32
N ASP A 503 34.76 -4.79 2.62
CA ASP A 503 35.87 -4.63 1.66
C ASP A 503 37.24 -4.63 2.34
N GLY A 504 37.34 -4.12 3.57
CA GLY A 504 38.59 -4.16 4.35
C GLY A 504 39.04 -5.58 4.74
N ILE A 505 38.13 -6.55 4.72
CA ILE A 505 38.41 -7.95 5.07
C ILE A 505 38.53 -8.78 3.79
N PHE A 506 37.55 -8.70 2.90
CA PHE A 506 37.43 -9.56 1.72
C PHE A 506 37.86 -8.92 0.40
N GLY A 507 38.26 -7.64 0.40
CA GLY A 507 38.60 -6.90 -0.84
C GLY A 507 39.77 -7.48 -1.62
N HIS A 508 40.66 -8.22 -0.96
CA HIS A 508 41.77 -8.95 -1.61
C HIS A 508 41.33 -10.26 -2.29
N LEU A 509 40.12 -10.73 -1.94
CA LEU A 509 39.23 -11.66 -2.64
C LEU A 509 39.29 -11.60 -4.18
N PRO A 510 39.90 -12.54 -4.94
CA PRO A 510 39.75 -12.54 -6.39
C PRO A 510 38.28 -12.58 -6.81
N GLY A 511 37.82 -11.52 -7.47
CA GLY A 511 36.43 -11.36 -7.91
C GLY A 511 35.45 -10.87 -6.84
N TRP A 512 35.91 -10.41 -5.67
CA TRP A 512 35.05 -9.86 -4.61
C TRP A 512 34.14 -8.74 -5.10
N ALA A 513 34.69 -7.80 -5.88
CA ALA A 513 33.96 -6.70 -6.53
C ALA A 513 33.61 -7.00 -8.01
N GLY A 514 33.63 -8.27 -8.40
CA GLY A 514 33.42 -8.69 -9.79
C GLY A 514 31.97 -8.56 -10.27
N ASP A 515 31.00 -8.63 -9.35
CA ASP A 515 29.60 -8.33 -9.66
C ASP A 515 29.41 -6.81 -9.81
N ARG A 516 28.94 -6.38 -11.00
CA ARG A 516 28.73 -4.97 -11.33
C ARG A 516 27.25 -4.58 -11.41
N HIS A 517 26.36 -5.35 -10.79
CA HIS A 517 24.99 -4.86 -10.57
C HIS A 517 24.99 -3.65 -9.60
N PRO A 518 24.13 -2.65 -9.82
CA PRO A 518 24.07 -1.51 -8.93
C PRO A 518 23.58 -1.87 -7.52
N ASN A 519 24.20 -1.28 -6.49
CA ASN A 519 23.59 -1.14 -5.18
C ASN A 519 22.67 0.09 -5.15
N LEU A 520 22.11 0.42 -3.98
CA LEU A 520 21.28 1.63 -3.82
C LEU A 520 22.02 2.91 -4.22
N ALA A 521 23.32 3.04 -3.93
CA ALA A 521 24.09 4.21 -4.37
C ALA A 521 24.17 4.31 -5.90
N GLY A 522 24.41 3.21 -6.60
CA GLY A 522 24.37 3.16 -8.07
C GLY A 522 22.99 3.49 -8.63
N TYR A 523 21.92 2.94 -8.05
CA TYR A 523 20.54 3.29 -8.43
C TYR A 523 20.21 4.76 -8.19
N ASN A 524 20.73 5.36 -7.11
CA ASN A 524 20.54 6.77 -6.82
C ASN A 524 21.23 7.66 -7.86
N VAL A 525 22.41 7.28 -8.36
CA VAL A 525 23.08 7.97 -9.48
C VAL A 525 22.22 7.92 -10.74
N ILE A 526 21.68 6.74 -11.06
CA ILE A 526 20.81 6.56 -12.23
C ILE A 526 19.54 7.39 -12.06
N ALA A 527 18.87 7.33 -10.91
CA ALA A 527 17.63 8.04 -10.65
C ALA A 527 17.79 9.56 -10.67
N ASP A 528 18.84 10.08 -10.03
CA ASP A 528 19.16 11.51 -9.99
C ASP A 528 19.37 12.06 -11.40
N GLU A 529 20.16 11.36 -12.22
CA GLU A 529 20.40 11.77 -13.60
C GLU A 529 19.14 11.65 -14.47
N THR A 530 18.36 10.56 -14.32
CA THR A 530 17.07 10.40 -15.02
C THR A 530 16.14 11.58 -14.72
N ALA A 531 16.01 11.98 -13.45
CA ALA A 531 15.15 13.10 -13.08
C ALA A 531 15.67 14.46 -13.57
N LYS A 532 16.99 14.68 -13.54
CA LYS A 532 17.63 15.89 -14.08
C LYS A 532 17.45 16.02 -15.59
N TRP A 533 17.56 14.90 -16.31
CA TRP A 533 17.37 14.85 -17.76
C TRP A 533 15.89 15.03 -18.15
N LEU A 534 14.98 14.36 -17.43
CA LEU A 534 13.56 14.34 -17.78
C LEU A 534 12.84 15.66 -17.44
N ALA A 535 13.23 16.33 -16.36
CA ALA A 535 12.60 17.57 -15.93
C ALA A 535 12.54 18.68 -17.01
N PRO A 536 13.62 19.06 -17.71
CA PRO A 536 13.53 20.02 -18.81
C PRO A 536 12.70 19.51 -20.00
N VAL A 537 12.69 18.20 -20.27
CA VAL A 537 11.82 17.59 -21.29
C VAL A 537 10.35 17.82 -20.94
N ILE A 538 9.97 17.53 -19.69
CA ILE A 538 8.60 17.77 -19.20
C ILE A 538 8.23 19.25 -19.33
N ARG A 539 9.09 20.16 -18.89
CA ARG A 539 8.85 21.61 -19.01
C ARG A 539 8.63 22.04 -20.45
N SER A 540 9.44 21.53 -21.39
CA SER A 540 9.27 21.84 -22.80
C SER A 540 7.92 21.36 -23.34
N GLN A 541 7.47 20.16 -22.95
CA GLN A 541 6.17 19.64 -23.38
C GLN A 541 5.01 20.43 -22.76
N LEU A 542 5.09 20.80 -21.48
CA LEU A 542 4.10 21.66 -20.83
C LEU A 542 4.02 23.04 -21.47
N GLY A 543 5.17 23.61 -21.87
CA GLY A 543 5.23 24.90 -22.56
C GLY A 543 4.65 24.87 -23.98
N LYS A 544 4.63 23.71 -24.65
CA LYS A 544 3.97 23.52 -25.95
C LYS A 544 2.46 23.28 -25.85
N ALA A 545 1.98 22.88 -24.67
CA ALA A 545 0.57 22.59 -24.40
C ALA A 545 -0.23 23.80 -23.89
N LYS A 546 0.46 24.89 -23.53
CA LYS A 546 -0.12 26.21 -23.26
C LYS A 546 -0.13 27.03 -24.53
#